data_AF-A0A819MLE6-F1
#
_entry.id   AF-A0A819MLE6-F1
#
_cell.length_a   1.000
_cell.length_b   1.000
_cell.length_c   1.000
_cell.angle_alpha   90.00
_cell.angle_beta   90.00
_cell.angle_gamma   90.00
#
_symmetry.space_group_name_H-M   'P 1'
#
loop_
_entity.id
_entity.type
_entity.pdbx_description
1 polymer ?
#
loop_
_entity_poly.entity_id
_entity_poly.type
_entity_poly.pdbx_seq_one_letter_code
_entity_poly.pdbx_strand_id
1 'polypeptide(L)'
;RSNLKLSSTMRIFHLSSLHGPFVAQELLYPLRSPDHISSFPFTQSDLYELHQPALCLIDTDTELYIWQGWHDQSDDELGLQLANANLLARGPRDIRFTTERRCGFRTAIDYYKTKTGSSTIDIPLSIVYAGLEPIDFVNLFPKWSVNIKARQQNQLEGKGVNQKDSIIDVLNELCREQYSIEELRARPLPEGVDPSKIESYLSNADFQKEFRMTKDEFYALPYWKQTNIKKPLGFF
;
A
#
# COMPACT_ATOMS: atom_id res chain seq x y z
N ARG A 1 -24.83 -2.43 -22.77
CA ARG A 1 -24.56 -1.38 -21.77
C ARG A 1 -25.71 -1.41 -20.77
N SER A 2 -25.48 -1.93 -19.57
CA SER A 2 -26.48 -1.93 -18.50
C SER A 2 -26.74 -0.49 -18.05
N ASN A 3 -28.01 -0.10 -17.94
CA ASN A 3 -28.42 1.19 -17.36
C ASN A 3 -28.21 1.14 -15.84
N LEU A 4 -26.98 1.30 -15.38
CA LEU A 4 -26.69 1.58 -13.98
C LEU A 4 -27.11 3.03 -13.72
N LYS A 5 -28.22 3.22 -13.02
CA LYS A 5 -28.66 4.53 -12.55
C LYS A 5 -27.74 4.93 -11.41
N LEU A 6 -26.84 5.89 -11.66
CA LEU A 6 -25.97 6.45 -10.63
C LEU A 6 -26.84 7.09 -9.53
N SER A 7 -26.58 6.76 -8.28
CA SER A 7 -27.25 7.33 -7.09
C SER A 7 -26.55 8.58 -6.58
N SER A 8 -25.26 8.75 -6.90
CA SER A 8 -24.43 9.85 -6.41
C SER A 8 -23.29 10.16 -7.38
N THR A 9 -22.69 11.34 -7.21
CA THR A 9 -21.47 11.74 -7.93
C THR A 9 -20.26 11.11 -7.25
N MET A 10 -19.46 10.35 -8.01
CA MET A 10 -18.22 9.73 -7.55
C MET A 10 -17.28 10.76 -6.90
N ARG A 11 -16.57 10.36 -5.84
CA ARG A 11 -15.55 11.18 -5.17
C ARG A 11 -14.20 10.45 -5.16
N ILE A 12 -13.12 11.19 -5.34
CA ILE A 12 -11.75 10.67 -5.24
C ILE A 12 -10.99 11.49 -4.20
N PHE A 13 -10.26 10.82 -3.32
CA PHE A 13 -9.36 11.44 -2.35
C PHE A 13 -7.95 10.90 -2.56
N HIS A 14 -7.01 11.79 -2.83
CA HIS A 14 -5.59 11.47 -2.83
C HIS A 14 -5.09 11.37 -1.38
N LEU A 15 -4.54 10.23 -1.01
CA LEU A 15 -4.06 9.92 0.34
C LEU A 15 -2.53 10.02 0.34
N SER A 16 -1.98 11.05 0.99
CA SER A 16 -0.55 11.31 0.92
C SER A 16 0.01 12.00 2.16
N SER A 17 1.27 11.75 2.43
CA SER A 17 2.14 12.38 3.43
C SER A 17 3.34 13.09 2.78
N LEU A 18 3.38 13.20 1.44
CA LEU A 18 4.50 13.80 0.70
C LEU A 18 4.80 15.25 1.11
N HIS A 19 3.79 15.98 1.55
CA HIS A 19 3.89 17.40 1.90
C HIS A 19 3.77 17.65 3.41
N GLY A 20 3.99 16.63 4.25
CA GLY A 20 4.01 16.75 5.71
C GLY A 20 3.13 15.69 6.38
N PRO A 21 2.17 16.07 7.26
CA PRO A 21 1.28 15.09 7.88
C PRO A 21 0.48 14.35 6.81
N PHE A 22 0.04 13.14 7.13
CA PHE A 22 -0.87 12.39 6.28
C PHE A 22 -2.19 13.15 6.09
N VAL A 23 -2.61 13.34 4.84
CA VAL A 23 -3.84 14.05 4.47
C VAL A 23 -4.60 13.24 3.41
N ALA A 24 -5.93 13.22 3.55
CA ALA A 24 -6.85 12.78 2.50
C ALA A 24 -7.39 14.02 1.77
N GLN A 25 -6.80 14.36 0.62
CA GLN A 25 -7.18 15.53 -0.16
C GLN A 25 -8.20 15.13 -1.25
N GLU A 26 -9.40 15.70 -1.20
CA GLU A 26 -10.40 15.47 -2.24
C GLU A 26 -9.97 16.11 -3.57
N LEU A 27 -10.07 15.33 -4.66
CA LEU A 27 -9.98 15.85 -6.02
C LEU A 27 -11.33 16.53 -6.36
N LEU A 28 -11.26 17.80 -6.75
CA LEU A 28 -12.46 18.59 -7.02
C LEU A 28 -12.85 18.51 -8.49
N TYR A 29 -14.13 18.22 -8.74
CA TYR A 29 -14.74 18.37 -10.06
C TYR A 29 -15.34 19.78 -10.20
N PRO A 30 -14.84 20.65 -11.09
CA PRO A 30 -15.26 22.06 -11.15
C PRO A 30 -16.76 22.26 -11.44
N LEU A 31 -17.39 21.32 -12.15
CA LEU A 31 -18.81 21.40 -12.51
C LEU A 31 -19.71 20.63 -11.53
N ARG A 32 -19.19 20.26 -10.35
CA ARG A 32 -19.98 19.57 -9.32
C ARG A 32 -21.15 20.46 -8.89
N SER A 33 -22.34 19.89 -8.95
CA SER A 33 -23.58 20.52 -8.45
C SER A 33 -24.23 19.61 -7.39
N PRO A 34 -24.79 20.17 -6.30
CA PRO A 34 -25.59 19.41 -5.35
C PRO A 34 -26.89 18.89 -5.97
N ASP A 35 -27.40 19.55 -7.01
CA ASP A 35 -28.70 19.25 -7.63
C ASP A 35 -28.59 18.24 -8.79
N HIS A 36 -27.37 17.93 -9.24
CA HIS A 36 -27.13 17.10 -10.42
C HIS A 36 -26.05 16.05 -10.19
N ILE A 37 -26.34 14.82 -10.60
CA ILE A 37 -25.37 13.73 -10.61
C ILE A 37 -24.47 13.89 -11.83
N SER A 38 -23.15 13.96 -11.59
CA SER A 38 -22.16 14.04 -12.66
C SER A 38 -21.70 12.64 -13.03
N SER A 39 -22.08 12.18 -14.22
CA SER A 39 -21.53 10.96 -14.80
C SER A 39 -20.09 11.23 -15.24
N PHE A 40 -19.13 10.46 -14.72
CA PHE A 40 -17.70 10.57 -15.06
C PHE A 40 -17.04 11.92 -14.70
N PRO A 41 -17.03 12.32 -13.42
CA PRO A 41 -16.43 13.58 -12.98
C PRO A 41 -14.90 13.59 -13.07
N PHE A 42 -14.27 12.42 -13.24
CA PHE A 42 -12.82 12.23 -13.29
C PHE A 42 -12.41 11.36 -14.48
N THR A 43 -11.16 11.49 -14.88
CA THR A 43 -10.49 10.81 -15.97
C THR A 43 -9.35 9.93 -15.45
N GLN A 44 -8.79 9.09 -16.32
CA GLN A 44 -7.61 8.31 -15.98
C GLN A 44 -6.41 9.19 -15.58
N SER A 45 -6.23 10.36 -16.22
CA SER A 45 -5.14 11.30 -15.92
C SER A 45 -5.15 11.76 -14.48
N ASP A 46 -6.33 11.94 -13.88
CA ASP A 46 -6.47 12.38 -12.47
C ASP A 46 -5.83 11.41 -11.47
N LEU A 47 -5.65 10.13 -11.86
CA LEU A 47 -4.94 9.12 -11.06
C LEU A 47 -3.48 8.94 -11.48
N TYR A 48 -3.23 8.91 -12.79
CA TYR A 48 -1.94 8.54 -13.36
C TYR A 48 -0.91 9.67 -13.37
N GLU A 49 -1.35 10.93 -13.30
CA GLU A 49 -0.46 12.10 -13.24
C GLU A 49 -0.04 12.47 -11.81
N LEU A 50 -0.59 11.79 -10.80
CA LEU A 50 -0.16 11.92 -9.41
C LEU A 50 1.29 11.41 -9.24
N HIS A 51 1.97 11.91 -8.21
CA HIS A 51 3.32 11.44 -7.85
C HIS A 51 3.29 9.97 -7.42
N GLN A 52 3.95 9.12 -8.19
CA GLN A 52 3.91 7.67 -7.99
C GLN A 52 4.97 7.18 -6.97
N PRO A 53 4.67 6.12 -6.19
CA PRO A 53 3.38 5.43 -6.11
C PRO A 53 2.34 6.27 -5.36
N ALA A 54 1.16 6.47 -5.98
CA ALA A 54 0.06 7.22 -5.39
C ALA A 54 -0.99 6.28 -4.76
N LEU A 55 -1.74 6.77 -3.76
CA LEU A 55 -2.90 6.09 -3.20
C LEU A 55 -4.14 6.97 -3.34
N CYS A 56 -5.22 6.44 -3.89
CA CYS A 56 -6.49 7.16 -4.02
C CYS A 56 -7.65 6.34 -3.45
N LEU A 57 -8.42 6.93 -2.53
CA LEU A 57 -9.74 6.43 -2.13
C LEU A 57 -10.79 6.90 -3.13
N ILE A 58 -11.54 5.98 -3.71
CA ILE A 58 -12.61 6.25 -4.66
C ILE A 58 -13.93 5.77 -4.07
N ASP A 59 -14.86 6.69 -3.88
CA ASP A 59 -16.21 6.43 -3.39
C ASP A 59 -17.20 6.50 -4.56
N THR A 60 -17.76 5.35 -4.93
CA THR A 60 -18.77 5.22 -5.98
C THR A 60 -20.20 5.17 -5.44
N ASP A 61 -20.38 5.44 -4.14
CA ASP A 61 -21.59 5.24 -3.35
C ASP A 61 -21.95 3.79 -3.04
N THR A 62 -21.81 2.89 -4.01
CA THR A 62 -22.12 1.46 -3.84
C THR A 62 -20.94 0.62 -3.38
N GLU A 63 -19.75 0.93 -3.88
CA GLU A 63 -18.49 0.25 -3.54
C GLU A 63 -17.40 1.31 -3.39
N LEU A 64 -16.43 1.04 -2.55
CA LEU A 64 -15.23 1.85 -2.45
C LEU A 64 -14.04 1.10 -3.02
N TYR A 65 -13.11 1.87 -3.57
CA TYR A 65 -11.85 1.36 -4.06
C TYR A 65 -10.71 2.12 -3.41
N ILE A 66 -9.64 1.41 -3.07
CA ILE A 66 -8.31 2.02 -3.06
C ILE A 66 -7.68 1.72 -4.41
N TRP A 67 -7.40 2.75 -5.20
CA TRP A 67 -6.50 2.64 -6.34
C TRP A 67 -5.07 2.86 -5.86
N GLN A 68 -4.20 1.88 -6.12
CA GLN A 68 -2.78 1.93 -5.81
C GLN A 68 -1.97 2.10 -7.10
N GLY A 69 -1.10 3.10 -7.09
CA GLY A 69 -0.12 3.39 -8.12
C GLY A 69 0.96 2.32 -8.29
N TRP A 70 2.05 2.68 -8.98
CA TRP A 70 3.21 1.80 -9.21
C TRP A 70 4.49 2.48 -8.73
N HIS A 71 5.55 1.71 -8.46
CA HIS A 71 6.85 2.27 -8.15
C HIS A 71 7.56 2.74 -9.42
N ASP A 72 7.86 4.04 -9.52
CA ASP A 72 8.59 4.57 -10.68
C ASP A 72 10.10 4.40 -10.51
N GLN A 73 10.71 3.54 -11.32
CA GLN A 73 12.16 3.24 -11.30
C GLN A 73 13.04 4.38 -11.85
N SER A 74 12.48 5.47 -12.37
CA SER A 74 13.27 6.55 -13.00
C SER A 74 14.14 7.37 -12.03
N ASP A 75 14.00 7.20 -10.72
CA ASP A 75 14.84 7.82 -9.69
C ASP A 75 15.97 6.88 -9.16
N ASP A 76 16.14 5.67 -9.71
CA ASP A 76 16.90 4.56 -9.10
C ASP A 76 18.33 4.33 -9.65
N GLU A 77 19.10 5.36 -10.01
CA GLU A 77 20.56 5.17 -10.09
C GLU A 77 21.14 4.74 -8.72
N LEU A 78 20.51 5.17 -7.62
CA LEU A 78 20.89 4.81 -6.24
C LEU A 78 20.31 3.44 -5.81
N GLY A 79 19.10 3.09 -6.25
CA GLY A 79 18.44 1.81 -5.95
C GLY A 79 19.14 0.61 -6.59
N LEU A 80 19.66 0.77 -7.81
CA LEU A 80 20.45 -0.25 -8.52
C LEU A 80 21.79 -0.56 -7.84
N GLN A 81 22.45 0.44 -7.23
CA GLN A 81 23.69 0.21 -6.45
C GLN A 81 23.42 -0.58 -5.16
N LEU A 82 22.27 -0.37 -4.51
CA LEU A 82 21.88 -1.08 -3.29
C LEU A 82 21.39 -2.50 -3.58
N ALA A 83 20.69 -2.71 -4.70
CA ALA A 83 20.27 -4.03 -5.17
C ALA A 83 21.46 -4.99 -5.41
N ASN A 84 22.57 -4.47 -5.95
CA ASN A 84 23.79 -5.25 -6.19
C ASN A 84 24.52 -5.68 -4.90
N ALA A 85 24.19 -5.09 -3.74
CA ALA A 85 24.80 -5.39 -2.45
C ALA A 85 24.04 -6.46 -1.64
N ASN A 86 23.03 -7.14 -2.21
CA ASN A 86 22.06 -7.97 -1.45
C ASN A 86 21.36 -7.21 -0.32
N LEU A 87 21.41 -5.87 -0.34
CA LEU A 87 20.63 -5.01 0.51
C LEU A 87 19.30 -4.77 -0.20
N LEU A 88 18.39 -5.76 -0.12
CA LEU A 88 16.94 -5.56 -0.31
C LEU A 88 16.37 -4.69 0.83
N ALA A 89 17.13 -3.68 1.25
CA ALA A 89 16.69 -2.68 2.18
C ALA A 89 15.68 -1.82 1.43
N ARG A 90 14.40 -2.14 1.61
CA ARG A 90 13.27 -1.26 1.36
C ARG A 90 13.68 0.15 1.73
N GLY A 91 13.87 1.01 0.73
CA GLY A 91 14.45 2.32 0.93
C GLY A 91 13.54 3.18 1.83
N PRO A 92 13.99 4.36 2.29
CA PRO A 92 13.12 5.30 3.00
C PRO A 92 11.79 5.56 2.29
N ARG A 93 11.76 5.48 0.95
CA ARG A 93 10.55 5.57 0.12
C ARG A 93 9.56 4.43 0.40
N ASP A 94 10.01 3.19 0.51
CA ASP A 94 9.17 2.03 0.77
C ASP A 94 8.63 2.03 2.20
N ILE A 95 9.43 2.46 3.17
CA ILE A 95 8.98 2.61 4.57
C ILE A 95 7.89 3.69 4.66
N ARG A 96 8.12 4.84 4.00
CA ARG A 96 7.12 5.92 3.91
C ARG A 96 5.84 5.41 3.26
N PHE A 97 5.95 4.76 2.10
CA PHE A 97 4.79 4.27 1.37
C PHE A 97 4.02 3.19 2.14
N THR A 98 4.71 2.29 2.84
CA THR A 98 4.08 1.33 3.76
C THR A 98 3.29 2.06 4.86
N THR A 99 3.87 3.12 5.44
CA THR A 99 3.20 3.94 6.45
C THR A 99 1.97 4.66 5.88
N GLU A 100 2.08 5.22 4.67
CA GLU A 100 0.97 5.84 3.94
C GLU A 100 -0.15 4.85 3.65
N ARG A 101 0.17 3.61 3.25
CA ARG A 101 -0.82 2.54 3.05
C ARG A 101 -1.56 2.22 4.35
N ARG A 102 -0.85 2.07 5.47
CA ARG A 102 -1.48 1.82 6.79
C ARG A 102 -2.45 2.94 7.18
N CYS A 103 -2.01 4.19 7.04
CA CYS A 103 -2.86 5.36 7.32
C CYS A 103 -4.05 5.44 6.34
N GLY A 104 -3.82 5.24 5.05
CA GLY A 104 -4.82 5.31 4.01
C GLY A 104 -5.90 4.25 4.14
N PHE A 105 -5.51 3.01 4.44
CA PHE A 105 -6.45 1.91 4.61
C PHE A 105 -7.33 2.07 5.84
N ARG A 106 -6.75 2.51 6.97
CA ARG A 106 -7.53 2.86 8.17
C ARG A 106 -8.52 3.99 7.87
N THR A 107 -8.05 5.04 7.19
CA THR A 107 -8.89 6.19 6.80
C THR A 107 -10.06 5.75 5.92
N ALA A 108 -9.84 4.85 4.97
CA ALA A 108 -10.90 4.35 4.09
C ALA A 108 -11.93 3.49 4.83
N ILE A 109 -11.49 2.64 5.76
CA ILE A 109 -12.36 1.85 6.64
C ILE A 109 -13.21 2.78 7.52
N ASP A 110 -12.59 3.78 8.15
CA ASP A 110 -13.27 4.73 9.03
C ASP A 110 -14.22 5.64 8.25
N TYR A 111 -13.85 6.04 7.03
CA TYR A 111 -14.71 6.77 6.10
C TYR A 111 -15.98 5.99 5.80
N TYR A 112 -15.87 4.71 5.43
CA TYR A 112 -17.03 3.87 5.14
C TYR A 112 -17.95 3.71 6.35
N LYS A 113 -17.39 3.39 7.52
CA LYS A 113 -18.16 3.22 8.76
C LYS A 113 -18.91 4.49 9.13
N THR A 114 -18.25 5.64 9.01
CA THR A 114 -18.85 6.95 9.29
C THR A 114 -19.94 7.30 8.28
N LYS A 115 -19.71 7.04 6.99
CA LYS A 115 -20.67 7.33 5.91
C LYS A 115 -21.95 6.48 6.02
N THR A 116 -21.82 5.19 6.33
CA THR A 116 -22.94 4.23 6.33
C THR A 116 -23.58 4.05 7.70
N GLY A 117 -22.92 4.48 8.78
CA GLY A 117 -23.29 4.12 10.14
C GLY A 117 -23.10 2.64 10.46
N SER A 118 -22.50 1.85 9.55
CA SER A 118 -22.28 0.42 9.72
C SER A 118 -21.07 0.15 10.60
N SER A 119 -21.18 -0.87 11.45
CA SER A 119 -20.05 -1.46 12.19
C SER A 119 -19.62 -2.81 11.61
N THR A 120 -20.11 -3.18 10.41
CA THR A 120 -19.79 -4.46 9.77
C THR A 120 -18.33 -4.56 9.35
N ILE A 121 -17.81 -5.79 9.42
CA ILE A 121 -16.48 -6.14 8.90
C ILE A 121 -16.55 -6.39 7.39
N ASP A 122 -17.73 -6.77 6.89
CA ASP A 122 -18.00 -6.88 5.45
C ASP A 122 -18.18 -5.47 4.86
N ILE A 123 -17.06 -4.91 4.41
CA ILE A 123 -16.96 -3.59 3.80
C ILE A 123 -16.75 -3.82 2.30
N PRO A 124 -17.58 -3.25 1.40
CA PRO A 124 -17.38 -3.31 -0.03
C PRO A 124 -16.25 -2.37 -0.44
N LEU A 125 -15.03 -2.64 0.04
CA LEU A 125 -13.83 -1.83 -0.14
C LEU A 125 -12.67 -2.72 -0.57
N SER A 126 -12.26 -2.55 -1.83
CA SER A 126 -11.21 -3.37 -2.45
C SER A 126 -10.01 -2.53 -2.87
N ILE A 127 -8.81 -3.09 -2.81
CA ILE A 127 -7.61 -2.50 -3.40
C ILE A 127 -7.48 -2.97 -4.86
N VAL A 128 -7.27 -2.04 -5.78
CA VAL A 128 -6.99 -2.29 -7.20
C VAL A 128 -5.67 -1.64 -7.59
N TYR A 129 -5.01 -2.18 -8.61
CA TYR A 129 -3.63 -1.85 -8.94
C TYR A 129 -3.50 -1.21 -10.32
N ALA A 130 -2.68 -0.15 -10.39
CA ALA A 130 -2.41 0.58 -11.61
C ALA A 130 -1.97 -0.34 -12.77
N GLY A 131 -2.63 -0.23 -13.92
CA GLY A 131 -2.39 -1.03 -15.12
C GLY A 131 -2.98 -2.44 -15.08
N LEU A 132 -3.54 -2.86 -13.93
CA LEU A 132 -4.12 -4.18 -13.68
C LEU A 132 -5.58 -4.09 -13.22
N GLU A 133 -6.21 -2.93 -13.39
CA GLU A 133 -7.54 -2.64 -12.83
C GLU A 133 -8.63 -3.53 -13.44
N PRO A 134 -9.59 -4.00 -12.64
CA PRO A 134 -10.72 -4.78 -13.12
C PRO A 134 -11.70 -3.94 -13.95
N ILE A 135 -12.51 -4.60 -14.78
CA ILE A 135 -13.38 -3.91 -15.74
C ILE A 135 -14.46 -3.04 -15.09
N ASP A 136 -14.96 -3.44 -13.92
CA ASP A 136 -15.93 -2.65 -13.14
C ASP A 136 -15.33 -1.34 -12.64
N PHE A 137 -14.08 -1.34 -12.18
CA PHE A 137 -13.33 -0.13 -11.87
C PHE A 137 -13.09 0.74 -13.11
N VAL A 138 -12.64 0.13 -14.21
CA VAL A 138 -12.35 0.85 -15.46
C VAL A 138 -13.60 1.55 -16.02
N ASN A 139 -14.77 0.95 -15.84
CA ASN A 139 -16.06 1.51 -16.26
C ASN A 139 -16.50 2.73 -15.43
N LEU A 140 -15.78 3.10 -14.38
CA LEU A 140 -16.02 4.34 -13.62
C LEU A 140 -15.52 5.59 -14.36
N PHE A 141 -14.71 5.42 -15.41
CA PHE A 141 -14.04 6.50 -16.13
C PHE A 141 -14.54 6.60 -17.58
N PRO A 142 -14.53 7.81 -18.18
CA PRO A 142 -15.11 8.03 -19.50
C PRO A 142 -14.27 7.40 -20.63
N LYS A 143 -12.96 7.33 -20.42
CA LYS A 143 -11.98 6.67 -21.29
C LYS A 143 -10.91 6.06 -20.41
N TRP A 144 -10.46 4.87 -20.80
CA TRP A 144 -9.40 4.15 -20.12
C TRP A 144 -8.54 3.41 -21.12
N SER A 145 -7.23 3.49 -20.92
CA SER A 145 -6.25 2.72 -21.68
C SER A 145 -5.28 2.05 -20.72
N VAL A 146 -4.83 0.86 -21.06
CA VAL A 146 -3.85 0.17 -20.23
C VAL A 146 -2.55 0.95 -20.22
N ASN A 147 -2.08 1.33 -19.03
CA ASN A 147 -0.72 1.81 -18.86
C ASN A 147 0.24 0.63 -18.74
N ILE A 148 1.07 0.43 -19.76
CA ILE A 148 2.00 -0.71 -19.84
C ILE A 148 3.10 -0.63 -18.77
N LYS A 149 3.60 0.57 -18.45
CA LYS A 149 4.64 0.77 -17.43
C LYS A 149 4.11 0.37 -16.04
N ALA A 150 2.96 0.90 -15.66
CA ALA A 150 2.32 0.57 -14.38
C ALA A 150 2.00 -0.93 -14.27
N ARG A 151 1.47 -1.51 -15.36
CA ARG A 151 1.19 -2.96 -15.45
C ARG A 151 2.44 -3.79 -15.18
N GLN A 152 3.52 -3.53 -15.92
CA GLN A 152 4.76 -4.30 -15.79
C GLN A 152 5.31 -4.22 -14.36
N GLN A 153 5.34 -3.02 -13.77
CA GLN A 153 5.84 -2.83 -12.42
C GLN A 153 5.00 -3.57 -11.38
N ASN A 154 3.68 -3.43 -11.41
CA ASN A 154 2.82 -4.11 -10.45
C ASN A 154 2.84 -5.65 -10.64
N GLN A 155 3.06 -6.16 -11.86
CA GLN A 155 3.26 -7.59 -12.10
C GLN A 155 4.57 -8.11 -11.51
N LEU A 156 5.65 -7.32 -11.55
CA LEU A 156 6.92 -7.66 -10.88
C LEU A 156 6.74 -7.74 -9.36
N GLU A 157 5.82 -6.95 -8.80
CA GLU A 157 5.41 -7.00 -7.39
C GLU A 157 4.39 -8.12 -7.09
N GLY A 158 4.15 -9.02 -8.05
CA GLY A 158 3.30 -10.20 -7.89
C GLY A 158 1.80 -9.92 -8.02
N LYS A 159 1.41 -8.74 -8.52
CA LYS A 159 -0.01 -8.42 -8.75
C LYS A 159 -0.51 -8.95 -10.09
N GLY A 160 -1.73 -9.49 -10.09
CA GLY A 160 -2.43 -10.05 -11.24
C GLY A 160 -3.40 -9.08 -11.91
N VAL A 161 -3.73 -9.34 -13.17
CA VAL A 161 -4.74 -8.57 -13.91
C VAL A 161 -6.12 -8.82 -13.31
N ASN A 162 -6.91 -7.75 -13.14
CA ASN A 162 -8.23 -7.75 -12.49
C ASN A 162 -8.19 -8.14 -11.00
N GLN A 163 -7.02 -8.11 -10.36
CA GLN A 163 -6.90 -8.41 -8.94
C GLN A 163 -7.62 -7.34 -8.10
N LYS A 164 -8.42 -7.82 -7.14
CA LYS A 164 -9.04 -7.04 -6.07
C LYS A 164 -8.60 -7.64 -4.74
N ASP A 165 -7.80 -6.91 -3.97
CA ASP A 165 -7.38 -7.37 -2.66
C ASP A 165 -8.30 -6.83 -1.56
N SER A 166 -8.58 -7.67 -0.57
CA SER A 166 -9.28 -7.27 0.66
C SER A 166 -8.42 -6.27 1.43
N ILE A 167 -8.95 -5.07 1.65
CA ILE A 167 -8.23 -4.03 2.38
C ILE A 167 -7.92 -4.45 3.82
N ILE A 168 -8.80 -5.24 4.43
CA ILE A 168 -8.67 -5.69 5.82
C ILE A 168 -7.52 -6.69 5.92
N ASP A 169 -7.46 -7.65 5.00
CA ASP A 169 -6.41 -8.68 5.01
C ASP A 169 -5.04 -8.05 4.75
N VAL A 170 -4.96 -7.15 3.77
CA VAL A 170 -3.72 -6.42 3.50
C VAL A 170 -3.33 -5.51 4.67
N LEU A 171 -4.28 -4.80 5.30
CA LEU A 171 -3.97 -3.97 6.46
C LEU A 171 -3.49 -4.80 7.65
N ASN A 172 -4.08 -5.97 7.88
CA ASN A 172 -3.66 -6.89 8.93
C ASN A 172 -2.23 -7.37 8.69
N GLU A 173 -1.89 -7.73 7.45
CA GLU A 173 -0.53 -8.12 7.09
C GLU A 173 0.47 -6.97 7.30
N LEU A 174 0.12 -5.74 6.88
CA LEU A 174 0.97 -4.55 7.09
C LEU A 174 1.12 -4.13 8.56
N CYS A 175 0.17 -4.53 9.42
CA CYS A 175 0.21 -4.26 10.85
C CYS A 175 0.76 -5.42 11.66
N ARG A 176 1.22 -6.49 11.01
CA ARG A 176 1.77 -7.66 11.68
C ARG A 176 3.06 -7.29 12.40
N GLU A 177 3.10 -7.55 13.70
CA GLU A 177 4.25 -7.21 14.55
C GLU A 177 5.18 -8.42 14.77
N GLN A 178 4.72 -9.63 14.42
CA GLN A 178 5.44 -10.87 14.66
C GLN A 178 5.42 -11.80 13.46
N TYR A 179 6.60 -12.29 13.05
CA TYR A 179 6.80 -13.20 11.94
C TYR A 179 7.61 -14.42 12.40
N SER A 180 7.47 -15.54 11.67
CA SER A 180 8.29 -16.72 11.94
C SER A 180 9.75 -16.48 11.54
N ILE A 181 10.64 -17.32 12.07
CA ILE A 181 12.06 -17.28 11.73
C ILE A 181 12.26 -17.55 10.23
N GLU A 182 11.47 -18.46 9.65
CA GLU A 182 11.53 -18.83 8.25
C GLU A 182 11.09 -17.67 7.34
N GLU A 183 10.00 -16.98 7.69
CA GLU A 183 9.50 -15.80 6.96
C GLU A 183 10.54 -14.67 6.94
N LEU A 184 11.19 -14.39 8.08
CA LEU A 184 12.17 -13.32 8.20
C LEU A 184 13.53 -13.65 7.55
N ARG A 185 13.81 -14.94 7.33
CA ARG A 185 14.98 -15.40 6.57
C ARG A 185 14.73 -15.48 5.07
N ALA A 186 13.48 -15.64 4.66
CA ALA A 186 13.11 -15.69 3.25
C ALA A 186 13.40 -14.36 2.55
N ARG A 187 13.60 -14.42 1.23
CA ARG A 187 13.72 -13.25 0.36
C ARG A 187 12.76 -13.40 -0.83
N PRO A 188 11.98 -12.36 -1.17
CA PRO A 188 11.94 -11.04 -0.53
C PRO A 188 11.36 -11.07 0.89
N LEU A 189 11.69 -10.08 1.71
CA LEU A 189 11.13 -9.94 3.06
C LEU A 189 9.61 -9.65 3.00
N PRO A 190 8.84 -10.10 4.01
CA PRO A 190 7.42 -9.76 4.12
C PRO A 190 7.15 -8.26 4.06
N GLU A 191 5.93 -7.90 3.65
CA GLU A 191 5.56 -6.49 3.50
C GLU A 191 5.48 -5.76 4.83
N GLY A 192 6.14 -4.61 4.94
CA GLY A 192 6.16 -3.79 6.16
C GLY A 192 7.25 -4.15 7.18
N VAL A 193 8.05 -5.19 6.92
CA VAL A 193 9.24 -5.51 7.73
C VAL A 193 10.37 -4.53 7.44
N ASP A 194 10.87 -3.86 8.48
CA ASP A 194 12.06 -3.00 8.42
C ASP A 194 13.33 -3.87 8.27
N PRO A 195 14.03 -3.81 7.12
CA PRO A 195 15.23 -4.63 6.88
C PRO A 195 16.40 -4.29 7.81
N SER A 196 16.41 -3.10 8.42
CA SER A 196 17.45 -2.73 9.39
C SER A 196 17.24 -3.36 10.77
N LYS A 197 16.03 -3.81 11.06
CA LYS A 197 15.58 -4.32 12.37
C LYS A 197 14.73 -5.59 12.24
N ILE A 198 15.08 -6.48 11.31
CA ILE A 198 14.36 -7.74 11.05
C ILE A 198 14.16 -8.53 12.36
N GLU A 199 15.17 -8.54 13.22
CA GLU A 199 15.13 -9.28 14.50
C GLU A 199 14.06 -8.77 15.48
N SER A 200 13.63 -7.51 15.35
CA SER A 200 12.63 -6.92 16.23
C SER A 200 11.26 -7.58 16.09
N TYR A 201 10.99 -8.16 14.92
CA TYR A 201 9.76 -8.84 14.53
C TYR A 201 9.66 -10.31 14.97
N LEU A 202 10.67 -10.84 15.66
CA LEU A 202 10.57 -12.17 16.26
C LEU A 202 9.78 -12.12 17.57
N SER A 203 9.10 -13.20 17.92
CA SER A 203 8.60 -13.38 19.29
C SER A 203 9.78 -13.43 20.28
N ASN A 204 9.55 -13.15 21.57
CA ASN A 204 10.62 -13.27 22.57
C ASN A 204 11.20 -14.70 22.64
N ALA A 205 10.36 -15.71 22.44
CA ALA A 205 10.77 -17.11 22.44
C ALA A 205 11.66 -17.44 21.22
N ASP A 206 11.27 -17.01 20.02
CA ASP A 206 12.04 -17.24 18.80
C ASP A 206 13.34 -16.43 18.80
N PHE A 207 13.30 -15.21 19.33
CA PHE A 207 14.50 -14.39 19.52
C PHE A 207 15.51 -15.09 20.43
N GLN A 208 15.07 -15.55 21.61
CA GLN A 208 15.94 -16.29 22.53
C GLN A 208 16.48 -17.58 21.90
N LYS A 209 15.67 -18.27 21.09
CA LYS A 209 16.07 -19.50 20.39
C LYS A 209 17.19 -19.26 19.37
N GLU A 210 17.07 -18.22 18.55
CA GLU A 210 18.03 -17.91 17.47
C GLU A 210 19.26 -17.14 17.98
N PHE A 211 19.06 -16.11 18.80
CA PHE A 211 20.13 -15.22 19.28
C PHE A 211 20.80 -15.72 20.56
N ARG A 212 20.21 -16.72 21.23
CA ARG A 212 20.70 -17.30 22.50
C ARG A 212 20.85 -16.28 23.64
N MET A 213 20.13 -15.15 23.53
CA MET A 213 20.05 -14.07 24.51
C MET A 213 18.70 -13.37 24.38
N THR A 214 18.32 -12.59 25.39
CA THR A 214 17.08 -11.83 25.38
C THR A 214 17.19 -10.61 24.47
N LYS A 215 16.04 -10.04 24.07
CA LYS A 215 16.01 -8.78 23.30
C LYS A 215 16.71 -7.64 24.05
N ASP A 216 16.50 -7.54 25.35
CA ASP A 216 17.10 -6.48 26.18
C ASP A 216 18.62 -6.59 26.23
N GLU A 217 19.14 -7.81 26.42
CA GLU A 217 20.59 -8.07 26.38
C GLU A 217 21.19 -7.75 25.01
N PHE A 218 20.49 -8.10 23.93
CA PHE A 218 20.95 -7.82 22.57
C PHE A 218 20.99 -6.31 22.28
N TYR A 219 19.93 -5.57 22.61
CA TYR A 219 19.87 -4.13 22.37
C TYR A 219 20.77 -3.31 23.30
N ALA A 220 21.22 -3.88 24.42
CA ALA A 220 22.27 -3.29 25.27
C ALA A 220 23.68 -3.39 24.64
N LEU A 221 23.89 -4.25 23.64
CA LEU A 221 25.17 -4.38 22.97
C LEU A 221 25.43 -3.18 22.03
N PRO A 222 26.70 -2.79 21.81
CA PRO A 222 27.04 -1.83 20.77
C PRO A 222 26.58 -2.28 19.38
N TYR A 223 26.18 -1.34 18.52
CA TYR A 223 25.63 -1.61 17.18
C TYR A 223 26.50 -2.56 16.33
N TRP A 224 27.83 -2.37 16.34
CA TRP A 224 28.75 -3.24 15.60
C TRP A 224 28.66 -4.71 16.03
N LYS A 225 28.41 -4.97 17.32
CA LYS A 225 28.28 -6.31 17.88
C LYS A 225 26.92 -6.92 17.52
N GLN A 226 25.86 -6.11 17.54
CA GLN A 226 24.54 -6.50 17.05
C GLN A 226 24.62 -6.95 15.58
N THR A 227 25.23 -6.14 14.71
CA THR A 227 25.44 -6.47 13.29
C THR A 227 26.20 -7.78 13.09
N ASN A 228 27.26 -8.00 13.86
CA ASN A 228 28.07 -9.23 13.76
C ASN A 228 27.29 -10.48 14.18
N ILE A 229 26.33 -10.38 15.10
CA ILE A 229 25.44 -11.49 15.50
C ILE A 229 24.37 -11.72 14.43
N LYS A 230 23.80 -10.67 13.84
CA LYS A 230 22.71 -10.77 12.84
C LYS A 230 23.12 -11.43 11.54
N LYS A 231 24.31 -11.08 11.02
CA LYS A 231 24.84 -11.57 9.74
C LYS A 231 24.81 -13.10 9.58
N PRO A 232 25.44 -13.90 10.48
CA PRO A 232 25.43 -15.35 10.34
C PRO A 232 24.04 -15.97 10.51
N LEU A 233 23.10 -15.27 11.16
CA LEU A 233 21.74 -15.76 11.39
C LEU A 233 20.78 -15.42 10.24
N GLY A 234 21.20 -14.66 9.23
CA GLY A 234 20.36 -14.23 8.11
C GLY A 234 19.43 -13.04 8.41
N PHE A 235 19.66 -12.34 9.52
CA PHE A 235 18.90 -11.15 9.94
C PHE A 235 19.62 -9.84 9.56
N PHE A 236 20.37 -9.86 8.46
CA PHE A 236 21.10 -8.72 7.90
C PHE A 236 20.63 -8.43 6.47
#